data_AF-A0A540VD47-F1
#
_entry.id   AF-A0A540VD47-F1
#
_cell.length_a   1.000
_cell.length_b   1.000
_cell.length_c   1.000
_cell.angle_alpha   90.00
_cell.angle_beta   90.00
_cell.angle_gamma   90.00
#
_symmetry.space_group_name_H-M   'P 1'
#
loop_
_entity.id
_entity.type
_entity.pdbx_description
1 polymer ?
#
loop_
_entity_poly.entity_id
_entity_poly.type
_entity_poly.pdbx_seq_one_letter_code
_entity_poly.pdbx_strand_id
1 'polypeptide(L)' 'MSRVIKAFDSVEALGRRFDSEVFRDISDGTLFVYDRMHNTWYQYRWTPGHREIRFVEALQGELPIVTQIYP' A
#
# COMPACT_ATOMS: atom_id res chain seq x y z
N MET A 1 -1.17 -19.86 -3.69
CA MET A 1 -0.38 -18.66 -4.06
C MET A 1 -1.33 -17.48 -4.12
N SER A 2 -1.31 -16.63 -3.10
CA SER A 2 -2.19 -15.46 -3.02
C SER A 2 -1.78 -14.45 -4.09
N ARG A 3 -2.69 -14.13 -5.01
CA ARG A 3 -2.42 -13.25 -6.15
C ARG A 3 -2.33 -11.81 -5.65
N VAL A 4 -1.13 -11.22 -5.67
CA VAL A 4 -0.93 -9.79 -5.40
C VAL A 4 -1.74 -8.99 -6.42
N ILE A 5 -2.61 -8.10 -5.94
CA ILE A 5 -3.42 -7.24 -6.79
C ILE A 5 -2.54 -6.09 -7.28
N LYS A 6 -2.49 -5.90 -8.59
CA LYS A 6 -1.54 -4.97 -9.23
C LYS A 6 -1.96 -3.51 -9.16
N ALA A 7 -3.25 -3.22 -9.03
CA ALA A 7 -3.75 -1.86 -9.01
C ALA A 7 -5.05 -1.70 -8.21
N PHE A 8 -5.25 -0.51 -7.64
CA PHE A 8 -6.47 -0.07 -6.96
C PHE A 8 -6.85 1.33 -7.46
N ASP A 9 -8.13 1.67 -7.41
CA ASP A 9 -8.65 2.99 -7.78
C ASP A 9 -8.65 3.99 -6.61
N SER A 10 -8.50 3.51 -5.38
CA SER A 10 -8.63 4.28 -4.16
C SER A 10 -7.86 3.66 -2.99
N VAL A 11 -7.51 4.51 -2.01
CA VAL A 11 -6.88 4.08 -0.76
C VAL A 11 -7.82 3.18 0.06
N GLU A 12 -9.11 3.46 0.01
CA GLU A 12 -10.15 2.64 0.66
C GLU A 12 -10.19 1.21 0.10
N ALA A 13 -10.16 1.06 -1.25
CA ALA A 13 -10.12 -0.25 -1.87
C ALA A 13 -8.84 -1.02 -1.52
N LEU A 14 -7.70 -0.33 -1.43
CA LEU A 14 -6.45 -0.91 -0.97
C LEU A 14 -6.55 -1.43 0.47
N GLY A 15 -6.96 -0.58 1.41
CA GLY A 15 -7.07 -0.95 2.83
C GLY A 15 -8.04 -2.11 3.06
N ARG A 16 -9.23 -2.05 2.44
CA ARG A 16 -10.24 -3.12 2.52
C ARG A 16 -9.75 -4.46 1.98
N ARG A 17 -8.93 -4.46 0.92
CA ARG A 17 -8.42 -5.71 0.34
C ARG A 17 -7.50 -6.46 1.30
N PHE A 18 -6.76 -5.73 2.12
CA PHE A 18 -5.79 -6.30 3.07
C PHE A 18 -6.33 -6.34 4.50
N ASP A 19 -7.54 -5.82 4.74
CA ASP A 19 -8.13 -5.69 6.08
C ASP A 19 -7.15 -5.00 7.05
N SER A 20 -6.54 -3.90 6.58
CA SER A 20 -5.45 -3.21 7.25
C SER A 20 -5.46 -1.72 6.96
N GLU A 21 -4.88 -0.96 7.90
CA GLU A 21 -4.59 0.46 7.74
C GLU A 21 -3.67 0.72 6.53
N VAL A 22 -3.83 1.90 5.93
CA VAL A 22 -2.92 2.38 4.87
C VAL A 22 -2.11 3.55 5.40
N PHE A 23 -0.80 3.45 5.19
CA PHE A 23 0.16 4.46 5.57
C PHE A 23 0.74 5.15 4.34
N ARG A 24 1.19 6.39 4.50
CA ARG A 24 1.83 7.18 3.46
C ARG A 24 3.18 7.68 3.92
N ASP A 25 4.20 7.48 3.10
CA ASP A 25 5.52 8.09 3.26
C ASP A 25 5.42 9.61 3.15
N ILE A 26 6.00 10.31 4.12
CA ILE A 26 6.03 11.77 4.14
C ILE A 26 6.99 12.36 3.10
N SER A 27 7.96 11.58 2.62
CA SER A 27 9.03 12.03 1.72
C SER A 27 8.61 12.06 0.26
N ASP A 28 8.01 10.97 -0.23
CA ASP A 28 7.68 10.80 -1.66
C ASP A 28 6.21 10.45 -1.93
N GLY A 29 5.41 10.27 -0.87
CA GLY A 29 4.00 9.92 -0.96
C GLY A 29 3.71 8.47 -1.33
N THR A 30 4.70 7.59 -1.26
CA THR A 30 4.54 6.14 -1.35
C THR A 30 3.51 5.64 -0.32
N LEU A 31 2.73 4.63 -0.70
CA LEU A 31 1.72 4.01 0.16
C LEU A 31 2.19 2.66 0.65
N PHE A 32 1.89 2.34 1.90
CA PHE A 32 2.19 1.06 2.53
C PHE A 32 0.94 0.45 3.13
N VAL A 33 0.77 -0.85 2.95
CA VAL A 33 -0.31 -1.64 3.57
C VAL A 33 0.26 -2.95 4.10
N TYR A 34 -0.23 -3.41 5.24
CA TYR A 34 0.23 -4.65 5.85
C TYR A 34 -0.65 -5.82 5.43
N ASP A 35 -0.02 -6.87 4.89
CA ASP A 35 -0.67 -8.15 4.67
C ASP A 35 -0.42 -9.06 5.87
N ARG A 36 -1.42 -9.15 6.74
CA ARG A 36 -1.41 -9.99 7.95
C ARG A 36 -1.27 -11.48 7.63
N MET A 37 -1.79 -11.95 6.49
CA MET A 37 -1.74 -13.37 6.13
C MET A 37 -0.32 -13.81 5.78
N HIS A 38 0.44 -12.94 5.12
CA HIS A 38 1.82 -13.23 4.70
C HIS A 38 2.87 -12.54 5.58
N ASN A 39 2.44 -11.87 6.64
CA ASN A 39 3.30 -11.08 7.53
C ASN A 39 4.27 -10.16 6.74
N THR A 40 3.74 -9.45 5.75
CA THR A 40 4.55 -8.69 4.79
C THR A 40 3.95 -7.31 4.56
N TRP A 41 4.80 -6.29 4.44
CA TRP A 41 4.40 -4.96 3.99
C TRP A 41 4.46 -4.87 2.47
N TYR A 42 3.43 -4.29 1.87
CA TYR A 42 3.40 -4.02 0.44
C TYR A 42 3.47 -2.54 0.16
N GLN A 43 4.32 -2.20 -0.81
CA GLN A 43 4.51 -0.86 -1.31
C GLN A 43 3.65 -0.61 -2.54
N TYR A 44 2.96 0.53 -2.54
CA TYR A 44 2.15 1.00 -3.65
C TYR A 44 2.46 2.47 -3.96
N ARG A 45 2.21 2.89 -5.20
CA ARG A 45 2.42 4.29 -5.63
C ARG A 45 1.21 4.84 -6.35
N TRP A 46 0.80 6.05 -5.98
CA TRP A 46 -0.20 6.80 -6.74
C TRP A 46 0.39 7.27 -8.07
N THR A 47 -0.29 7.00 -9.18
CA THR A 47 0.11 7.49 -10.51
C THR A 47 -0.82 8.63 -10.93
N PRO A 48 -0.42 9.91 -10.79
CA PRO A 48 -1.21 11.05 -11.23
C PRO A 48 -1.30 11.03 -12.76
N GLY A 49 -2.48 10.75 -13.30
CA GLY A 49 -2.71 10.58 -14.74
C GLY A 49 -3.58 9.36 -15.04
N HIS A 50 -3.43 8.28 -14.28
CA HIS A 50 -4.22 7.06 -14.44
C HIS A 50 -5.26 6.86 -13.31
N ARG A 51 -5.26 7.74 -12.29
CA ARG A 51 -6.13 7.64 -11.11
C ARG A 51 -6.10 6.24 -10.47
N GLU A 52 -4.91 5.66 -10.42
CA GLU A 52 -4.71 4.33 -9.85
C GLU A 52 -3.47 4.29 -8.95
N ILE A 53 -3.57 3.44 -7.94
CA ILE A 53 -2.54 3.03 -7.00
C ILE A 53 -1.96 1.73 -7.54
N ARG A 54 -0.68 1.70 -7.91
CA ARG A 54 -0.04 0.50 -8.47
C ARG A 54 0.90 -0.15 -7.48
N PHE A 55 0.92 -1.48 -7.48
CA PHE A 55 1.88 -2.26 -6.73
C PHE A 55 3.30 -1.98 -7.22
N VAL A 56 4.21 -1.76 -6.28
CA VAL A 56 5.64 -1.58 -6.54
C VAL A 56 6.36 -2.87 -6.18
N GLU A 57 6.42 -3.19 -4.89
CA GLU A 57 7.13 -4.35 -4.37
C GLU A 57 6.65 -4.77 -2.99
N ALA A 58 7.13 -5.94 -2.54
CA ALA A 58 7.06 -6.36 -1.15
C ALA A 58 8.26 -5.78 -0.41
N LEU A 59 7.99 -5.01 0.65
CA LEU A 59 9.04 -4.38 1.43
C LEU A 59 9.81 -5.44 2.22
N GLN A 60 11.14 -5.40 2.11
CA GLN A 60 12.05 -6.19 2.95
C GLN A 60 12.75 -5.25 3.92
N GLY A 61 12.27 -5.19 5.17
CA GLY A 61 12.88 -4.38 6.22
C GLY A 61 11.90 -3.49 6.98
N GLU A 62 12.42 -2.42 7.55
CA GLU A 62 11.66 -1.46 8.35
C GLU A 62 10.91 -0.46 7.47
N LEU A 63 9.77 0.02 7.97
CA LEU A 63 9.03 1.10 7.34
C LEU A 63 9.76 2.44 7.53
N PRO A 64 9.72 3.34 6.54
CA PRO A 64 10.18 4.72 6.72
C PRO A 64 9.23 5.49 7.67
N ILE A 65 9.50 6.78 7.87
CA ILE A 65 8.58 7.65 8.61
C ILE A 65 7.30 7.80 7.79
N VAL A 66 6.20 7.30 8.32
CA VAL A 66 4.90 7.29 7.65
C VAL A 66 3.82 7.93 8.50
N THR A 67 2.76 8.39 7.84
CA THR A 67 1.52 8.82 8.47
C THR A 67 0.38 7.90 8.05
N GLN A 68 -0.50 7.54 9.00
CA GLN A 68 -1.71 6.80 8.68
C GLN A 68 -2.70 7.70 7.95
N ILE A 69 -3.16 7.26 6.78
CA ILE A 69 -4.10 8.01 5.95
C ILE A 69 -5.45 7.32 5.77
N TYR A 70 -5.56 6.05 6.18
CA TYR A 70 -6.79 5.28 6.16
C TYR A 70 -6.80 4.27 7.32
N PRO A 71 -7.91 4.16 8.09
CA PRO A 71 -8.05 3.25 9.23
C PRO A 71 -8.46 1.84 8.84
#